data_AF-A0A9P6UDU2-F1
#
_entry.id   AF-A0A9P6UDU2-F1
#
_cell.length_a   1.000
_cell.length_b   1.000
_cell.length_c   1.000
_cell.angle_alpha   90.00
_cell.angle_beta   90.00
_cell.angle_gamma   90.00
#
_symmetry.space_group_name_H-M   'P 1'
#
loop_
_entity.id
_entity.type
_entity.pdbx_description
1 polymer ?
#
loop_
_entity_poly.entity_id
_entity_poly.type
_entity_poly.pdbx_seq_one_letter_code
_entity_poly.pdbx_strand_id
1 'polypeptide(L)'
;MSKTKVDDNTTTNGDRMSEKHAPSPLPPSNTLATTIAIPSTLPIDPTTTNDDNSPLAPLNEFEDFTNLPQNLTLLQIFRIFLLDFGLHAWGGSVAQIALLKTELVQKRRWITIARFNRVYAVYQMLPGPEAAEICMFFGCLVGGRWGGIVAGLGFILPGFLAMVLLSYLYTVAGLENIYFNASFRALQPVVAAMVLKAVFQIGEHSFISNKTKQFNKVLFILAILSALQSALRINYFITLGVFGVVNNFYARGWRYAAGIVMLLNYIGYIVYVVFKGVPSPSALALGVAAIPDMPHLLALGLVAGSLSFGGAYTSIPFIQAEAVVLGGWLAKQTFLDGIALGNIIPAPL
;
A
#
# COMPACT_ATOMS: atom_id res chain seq x y z
N MET A 1 -37.96 -61.57 -45.22
CA MET A 1 -38.55 -62.28 -44.07
C MET A 1 -38.99 -61.25 -43.03
N SER A 2 -40.32 -61.08 -42.87
CA SER A 2 -41.09 -60.68 -41.66
C SER A 2 -40.56 -59.56 -40.74
N LYS A 3 -41.26 -58.51 -40.29
CA LYS A 3 -42.65 -57.96 -40.32
C LYS A 3 -42.53 -56.50 -39.78
N THR A 4 -43.13 -55.45 -40.37
CA THR A 4 -44.39 -54.74 -39.96
C THR A 4 -44.42 -54.27 -38.48
N LYS A 5 -44.84 -53.06 -38.04
CA LYS A 5 -45.77 -52.01 -38.55
C LYS A 5 -45.84 -50.84 -37.52
N VAL A 6 -46.49 -49.71 -37.91
CA VAL A 6 -47.32 -48.76 -37.09
C VAL A 6 -46.60 -47.61 -36.34
N ASP A 7 -47.02 -46.33 -36.29
CA ASP A 7 -48.05 -45.42 -36.88
C ASP A 7 -47.54 -43.98 -36.53
N ASP A 8 -47.58 -42.91 -37.32
CA ASP A 8 -48.62 -42.09 -37.96
C ASP A 8 -49.33 -41.01 -37.11
N ASN A 9 -49.55 -39.85 -37.76
CA ASN A 9 -50.44 -38.71 -37.47
C ASN A 9 -50.09 -37.59 -36.46
N THR A 10 -49.95 -36.38 -37.00
CA THR A 10 -50.43 -35.12 -36.40
C THR A 10 -51.20 -34.30 -37.44
N THR A 11 -52.32 -33.74 -36.97
CA THR A 11 -53.46 -33.19 -37.72
C THR A 11 -53.48 -31.66 -37.80
N THR A 12 -53.79 -31.14 -38.99
CA THR A 12 -54.70 -30.02 -39.38
C THR A 12 -54.98 -28.79 -38.48
N ASN A 13 -54.75 -27.61 -39.08
CA ASN A 13 -55.61 -26.39 -39.25
C ASN A 13 -56.46 -25.76 -38.11
N GLY A 14 -56.39 -24.43 -37.97
CA GLY A 14 -57.57 -23.58 -37.64
C GLY A 14 -57.42 -22.27 -36.83
N ASP A 15 -56.96 -21.19 -37.48
CA ASP A 15 -57.45 -19.78 -37.50
C ASP A 15 -57.55 -18.82 -36.27
N ARG A 16 -57.05 -17.57 -36.53
CA ARG A 16 -57.44 -16.18 -36.10
C ARG A 16 -57.11 -15.60 -34.70
N MET A 17 -56.24 -14.58 -34.62
CA MET A 17 -56.52 -13.10 -34.77
C MET A 17 -55.40 -12.19 -34.17
N SER A 18 -55.02 -11.15 -34.93
CA SER A 18 -54.66 -9.75 -34.56
C SER A 18 -53.59 -9.42 -33.49
N GLU A 19 -52.46 -8.78 -33.86
CA GLU A 19 -52.22 -7.31 -33.79
C GLU A 19 -50.72 -6.90 -33.85
N LYS A 20 -50.46 -5.81 -34.59
CA LYS A 20 -49.36 -4.78 -34.51
C LYS A 20 -47.91 -5.16 -34.87
N HIS A 21 -47.36 -4.73 -36.01
CA HIS A 21 -46.83 -3.40 -36.46
C HIS A 21 -45.36 -3.10 -36.12
N ALA A 22 -44.57 -2.80 -37.16
CA ALA A 22 -43.23 -2.19 -37.19
C ALA A 22 -43.30 -0.93 -38.12
N PRO A 23 -42.22 -0.19 -38.44
CA PRO A 23 -41.20 0.53 -37.63
C PRO A 23 -40.93 2.01 -38.08
N SER A 24 -39.95 2.70 -37.43
CA SER A 24 -39.14 3.90 -37.85
C SER A 24 -39.72 5.34 -37.70
N PRO A 25 -38.93 6.46 -37.76
CA PRO A 25 -37.56 6.81 -37.28
C PRO A 25 -37.49 8.16 -36.45
N LEU A 26 -36.31 8.53 -35.91
CA LEU A 26 -35.95 9.84 -35.24
C LEU A 26 -35.97 11.05 -36.22
N PRO A 27 -36.05 12.37 -35.84
CA PRO A 27 -35.42 13.12 -34.70
C PRO A 27 -36.33 14.31 -34.15
N PRO A 28 -35.90 15.46 -33.53
CA PRO A 28 -34.63 15.92 -32.95
C PRO A 28 -34.69 16.46 -31.48
N SER A 29 -33.50 16.85 -31.00
CA SER A 29 -33.09 17.53 -29.76
C SER A 29 -34.05 18.50 -29.04
N ASN A 30 -34.14 18.38 -27.70
CA ASN A 30 -34.11 19.53 -26.78
C ASN A 30 -33.74 19.12 -25.34
N THR A 31 -32.70 19.78 -24.83
CA THR A 31 -32.39 20.18 -23.45
C THR A 31 -33.43 19.88 -22.37
N LEU A 32 -32.98 19.30 -21.24
CA LEU A 32 -33.33 19.74 -19.88
C LEU A 32 -32.33 19.15 -18.87
N ALA A 33 -31.38 19.99 -18.45
CA ALA A 33 -30.55 19.77 -17.28
C ALA A 33 -31.36 20.09 -16.02
N THR A 34 -31.60 19.10 -15.17
CA THR A 34 -32.24 19.32 -13.87
C THR A 34 -31.23 19.94 -12.91
N THR A 35 -31.21 21.27 -12.87
CA THR A 35 -30.54 22.07 -11.82
C THR A 35 -31.45 22.09 -10.60
N ILE A 36 -30.97 21.56 -9.48
CA ILE A 36 -31.62 21.68 -8.17
C ILE A 36 -31.37 23.11 -7.69
N ALA A 37 -32.44 23.89 -7.57
CA ALA A 37 -32.43 25.27 -7.07
C ALA A 37 -32.20 25.31 -5.55
N ILE A 38 -31.27 26.17 -5.12
CA ILE A 38 -31.03 26.55 -3.73
C ILE A 38 -31.98 27.73 -3.42
N PRO A 39 -32.74 27.76 -2.31
CA PRO A 39 -33.52 28.94 -1.96
C PRO A 39 -32.59 30.03 -1.42
N SER A 40 -32.59 31.17 -2.11
CA SER A 40 -31.98 32.42 -1.66
C SER A 40 -32.87 33.15 -0.66
N THR A 41 -32.23 33.82 0.31
CA THR A 41 -32.74 34.85 1.24
C THR A 41 -33.26 34.39 2.61
N LEU A 42 -32.41 34.57 3.63
CA LEU A 42 -32.81 34.79 5.04
C LEU A 42 -33.00 36.30 5.25
N PRO A 43 -33.88 36.77 6.16
CA PRO A 43 -34.13 38.19 6.38
C PRO A 43 -32.93 38.85 7.08
N ILE A 44 -32.47 39.98 6.55
CA ILE A 44 -31.42 40.81 7.15
C ILE A 44 -32.09 41.74 8.18
N ASP A 45 -31.73 41.58 9.45
CA ASP A 45 -32.09 42.48 10.55
C ASP A 45 -31.18 43.73 10.51
N PRO A 46 -31.70 44.97 10.36
CA PRO A 46 -30.87 46.14 10.14
C PRO A 46 -30.49 46.80 11.47
N THR A 47 -29.76 46.12 12.34
CA THR A 47 -29.12 46.75 13.51
C THR A 47 -27.78 46.11 13.88
N THR A 48 -26.81 46.13 12.96
CA THR A 48 -25.39 46.08 13.36
C THR A 48 -24.58 47.05 12.51
N THR A 49 -24.07 48.08 13.17
CA THR A 49 -23.12 49.05 12.63
C THR A 49 -21.80 48.36 12.29
N ASN A 50 -21.37 48.50 11.03
CA ASN A 50 -20.09 48.02 10.52
C ASN A 50 -18.93 48.74 11.20
N ASP A 51 -18.27 48.06 12.15
CA ASP A 51 -16.87 48.31 12.52
C ASP A 51 -15.99 47.23 11.85
N ASP A 52 -15.86 47.32 10.53
CA ASP A 52 -14.95 46.49 9.73
C ASP A 52 -13.51 47.00 9.86
N ASN A 53 -12.91 46.80 11.04
CA ASN A 53 -11.46 46.93 11.23
C ASN A 53 -10.92 46.01 12.34
N SER A 54 -11.48 44.80 12.45
CA SER A 54 -10.78 43.70 13.11
C SER A 54 -9.87 43.01 12.10
N PRO A 55 -8.57 42.80 12.37
CA PRO A 55 -7.76 41.97 11.50
C PRO A 55 -8.41 40.59 11.45
N LEU A 56 -8.74 40.13 10.22
CA LEU A 56 -9.19 38.77 9.94
C LEU A 56 -8.34 37.82 10.77
N ALA A 57 -8.91 37.27 11.84
CA ALA A 57 -8.23 36.27 12.64
C ALA A 57 -7.78 35.17 11.66
N PRO A 58 -6.50 34.76 11.67
CA PRO A 58 -6.08 33.67 10.81
C PRO A 58 -7.03 32.51 11.07
N LEU A 59 -7.68 31.99 10.03
CA LEU A 59 -8.44 30.75 10.13
C LEU A 59 -7.52 29.77 10.86
N ASN A 60 -7.86 29.38 12.09
CA ASN A 60 -7.10 28.43 12.88
C ASN A 60 -7.22 27.05 12.20
N GLU A 61 -6.56 26.90 11.05
CA GLU A 61 -6.57 25.72 10.18
C GLU A 61 -5.88 24.51 10.84
N PHE A 62 -5.35 24.73 12.05
CA PHE A 62 -4.70 23.76 12.92
C PHE A 62 -5.61 23.23 14.05
N GLU A 63 -6.77 23.85 14.30
CA GLU A 63 -7.71 23.47 15.39
C GLU A 63 -8.97 22.73 14.91
N ASP A 64 -8.85 21.79 13.97
CA ASP A 64 -9.99 20.94 13.59
C ASP A 64 -10.08 19.69 14.51
N PHE A 65 -10.29 19.88 15.82
CA PHE A 65 -10.45 18.81 16.82
C PHE A 65 -11.91 18.37 17.00
N THR A 66 -12.69 18.45 15.94
CA THR A 66 -14.13 18.32 16.03
C THR A 66 -14.53 16.84 16.16
N ASN A 67 -14.85 16.42 17.40
CA ASN A 67 -15.37 15.12 17.85
C ASN A 67 -14.36 14.02 18.24
N LEU A 68 -13.13 14.36 18.65
CA LEU A 68 -12.29 13.37 19.32
C LEU A 68 -12.93 12.97 20.67
N PRO A 69 -13.08 11.67 20.95
CA PRO A 69 -13.62 11.23 22.23
C PRO A 69 -12.66 11.61 23.36
N GLN A 70 -13.08 12.55 24.20
CA GLN A 70 -12.35 12.93 25.40
C GLN A 70 -12.66 11.91 26.50
N ASN A 71 -11.63 11.45 27.23
CA ASN A 71 -11.71 10.48 28.35
C ASN A 71 -11.77 8.98 27.98
N LEU A 72 -11.16 8.53 26.89
CA LEU A 72 -10.97 7.09 26.69
C LEU A 72 -9.83 6.55 27.55
N THR A 73 -10.09 5.45 28.26
CA THR A 73 -9.05 4.70 28.97
C THR A 73 -8.10 4.04 27.97
N LEU A 74 -6.84 3.83 28.35
CA LEU A 74 -5.85 3.17 27.49
C LEU A 74 -6.34 1.79 27.01
N LEU A 75 -7.05 1.04 27.87
CA LEU A 75 -7.63 -0.26 27.50
C LEU A 75 -8.74 -0.13 26.43
N GLN A 76 -9.55 0.92 26.49
CA GLN A 76 -10.56 1.17 25.47
C GLN A 76 -9.92 1.53 24.13
N ILE A 77 -8.88 2.37 24.14
CA ILE A 77 -8.07 2.67 22.95
C ILE A 77 -7.53 1.36 22.38
N PHE A 78 -6.87 0.54 23.21
CA PHE A 78 -6.35 -0.76 22.79
C PHE A 78 -7.42 -1.62 22.12
N ARG A 79 -8.58 -1.80 22.76
CA ARG A 79 -9.67 -2.64 22.24
C ARG A 79 -10.22 -2.13 20.93
N ILE A 80 -10.40 -0.83 20.77
CA ILE A 80 -10.86 -0.22 19.52
C ILE A 80 -9.85 -0.52 18.40
N PHE A 81 -8.57 -0.22 18.62
CA PHE A 81 -7.54 -0.46 17.61
C PHE A 81 -7.30 -1.95 17.32
N LEU A 82 -7.47 -2.82 18.31
CA LEU A 82 -7.38 -4.28 18.17
C LEU A 82 -8.55 -4.86 17.37
N LEU A 83 -9.77 -4.56 17.78
CA LEU A 83 -10.97 -5.19 17.24
C LEU A 83 -11.44 -4.54 15.94
N ASP A 84 -11.44 -3.21 15.87
CA ASP A 84 -12.03 -2.49 14.74
C ASP A 84 -11.03 -2.29 13.60
N PHE A 85 -9.73 -2.19 13.90
CA PHE A 85 -8.70 -1.94 12.89
C PHE A 85 -7.80 -3.17 12.67
N GLY A 86 -7.16 -3.69 13.72
CA GLY A 86 -6.18 -4.78 13.62
C GLY A 86 -6.75 -6.08 13.04
N LEU A 87 -7.88 -6.56 13.58
CA LEU A 87 -8.56 -7.76 13.05
C LEU A 87 -9.14 -7.58 11.65
N HIS A 88 -9.37 -6.34 11.21
CA HIS A 88 -9.95 -6.01 9.92
C HIS A 88 -8.91 -5.50 8.90
N ALA A 89 -7.62 -5.56 9.21
CA ALA A 89 -6.53 -5.01 8.40
C ALA A 89 -6.21 -5.84 7.13
N TRP A 90 -7.24 -6.26 6.39
CA TRP A 90 -7.13 -7.00 5.15
C TRP A 90 -6.69 -6.13 3.97
N GLY A 91 -6.03 -6.74 2.98
CA GLY A 91 -5.91 -6.15 1.63
C GLY A 91 -4.71 -5.23 1.38
N GLY A 92 -3.70 -5.25 2.26
CA GLY A 92 -2.46 -4.48 2.11
C GLY A 92 -2.62 -2.98 2.41
N SER A 93 -1.57 -2.19 2.12
CA SER A 93 -1.47 -0.80 2.57
C SER A 93 -2.63 0.09 2.13
N VAL A 94 -3.01 0.06 0.85
CA VAL A 94 -4.12 0.91 0.32
C VAL A 94 -5.47 0.54 0.96
N ALA A 95 -5.74 -0.75 1.13
CA ALA A 95 -6.99 -1.19 1.75
C ALA A 95 -7.02 -0.81 3.24
N GLN A 96 -5.89 -0.90 3.95
CA GLN A 96 -5.78 -0.48 5.35
C GLN A 96 -5.98 1.03 5.51
N ILE A 97 -5.46 1.84 4.60
CA ILE A 97 -5.70 3.29 4.60
C ILE A 97 -7.17 3.60 4.29
N ALA A 98 -7.79 2.90 3.34
CA ALA A 98 -9.21 3.04 3.06
C ALA A 98 -10.09 2.63 4.24
N LEU A 99 -9.72 1.56 4.96
CA LEU A 99 -10.34 1.13 6.20
C LEU A 99 -10.21 2.23 7.27
N LEU A 100 -9.00 2.74 7.49
CA LEU A 100 -8.74 3.82 8.45
C LEU A 100 -9.58 5.05 8.13
N LYS A 101 -9.63 5.47 6.88
CA LYS A 101 -10.46 6.58 6.42
C LYS A 101 -11.95 6.31 6.65
N THR A 102 -12.43 5.11 6.34
CA THR A 102 -13.85 4.74 6.53
C THR A 102 -14.22 4.74 8.02
N GLU A 103 -13.41 4.12 8.87
CA GLU A 103 -13.64 4.05 10.31
C GLU A 103 -13.51 5.42 10.99
N LEU A 104 -12.42 6.16 10.75
CA LEU A 104 -12.13 7.41 11.45
C LEU A 104 -12.93 8.60 10.93
N VAL A 105 -13.15 8.70 9.61
CA VAL A 105 -13.85 9.84 8.99
C VAL A 105 -15.35 9.57 8.86
N GLN A 106 -15.75 8.41 8.34
CA GLN A 106 -17.16 8.18 7.98
C GLN A 106 -17.98 7.63 9.15
N LYS A 107 -17.50 6.55 9.79
CA LYS A 107 -18.23 5.89 10.88
C LYS A 107 -18.12 6.65 12.19
N ARG A 108 -16.90 6.91 12.66
CA ARG A 108 -16.66 7.54 13.97
C ARG A 108 -16.64 9.06 13.92
N ARG A 109 -16.40 9.65 12.74
CA ARG A 109 -16.34 11.10 12.51
C ARG A 109 -15.39 11.82 13.47
N TRP A 110 -14.28 11.18 13.84
CA TRP A 110 -13.27 11.75 14.74
C TRP A 110 -12.55 12.93 14.09
N ILE A 111 -12.45 12.92 12.76
CA ILE A 111 -11.79 13.98 11.99
C ILE A 111 -12.43 14.15 10.61
N THR A 112 -12.20 15.32 10.01
CA THR A 112 -12.61 15.63 8.64
C THR A 112 -11.74 14.92 7.59
N ILE A 113 -12.29 14.78 6.39
CA ILE A 113 -11.56 14.19 5.25
C ILE A 113 -10.32 15.02 4.87
N ALA A 114 -10.41 16.34 4.94
CA ALA A 114 -9.31 17.23 4.61
C ALA A 114 -8.14 17.06 5.59
N ARG A 115 -8.44 16.96 6.89
CA ARG A 115 -7.44 16.70 7.93
C ARG A 115 -6.84 15.31 7.79
N PHE A 116 -7.64 14.27 7.52
CA PHE A 116 -7.12 12.92 7.25
C PHE A 116 -6.10 12.96 6.11
N ASN A 117 -6.45 13.56 4.98
CA ASN A 117 -5.58 13.63 3.81
C ASN A 117 -4.29 14.43 4.08
N ARG A 118 -4.34 15.48 4.91
CA ARG A 118 -3.15 16.26 5.31
C ARG A 118 -2.21 15.45 6.19
N VAL A 119 -2.76 14.77 7.21
CA VAL A 119 -2.01 13.87 8.10
C VAL A 119 -1.39 12.72 7.29
N TYR A 120 -2.20 12.09 6.44
CA TYR A 120 -1.78 11.07 5.50
C TYR A 120 -0.59 11.52 4.65
N ALA A 121 -0.66 12.71 4.05
CA ALA A 121 0.43 13.26 3.23
C ALA A 121 1.73 13.49 4.03
N VAL A 122 1.66 13.80 5.33
CA VAL A 122 2.85 13.91 6.19
C VAL A 122 3.45 12.54 6.46
N TYR A 123 2.62 11.55 6.79
CA TYR A 123 3.09 10.18 7.05
C TYR A 123 3.65 9.49 5.80
N GLN A 124 3.23 9.89 4.60
CA GLN A 124 3.88 9.46 3.35
C GLN A 124 5.35 9.90 3.21
N MET A 125 5.75 10.95 3.92
CA MET A 125 7.14 11.44 3.90
C MET A 125 8.01 10.78 4.97
N LEU A 126 7.39 10.19 6.00
CA LEU A 126 8.11 9.54 7.08
C LEU A 126 8.46 8.09 6.71
N PRO A 127 9.63 7.59 7.17
CA PRO A 127 9.94 6.18 7.04
C PRO A 127 9.12 5.37 8.04
N GLY A 128 8.33 4.42 7.53
CA GLY A 128 7.58 3.51 8.38
C GLY A 128 6.37 2.87 7.70
N PRO A 129 5.69 1.95 8.43
CA PRO A 129 4.41 1.39 8.00
C PRO A 129 3.30 2.43 8.18
N GLU A 130 3.03 3.18 7.11
CA GLU A 130 2.06 4.30 7.04
C GLU A 130 0.75 4.07 7.82
N ALA A 131 0.09 2.91 7.65
CA ALA A 131 -1.15 2.61 8.34
C ALA A 131 -1.00 2.53 9.87
N ALA A 132 0.09 1.93 10.36
CA ALA A 132 0.34 1.82 11.80
C ALA A 132 0.73 3.16 12.40
N GLU A 133 1.50 3.99 11.70
CA GLU A 133 1.85 5.33 12.17
C GLU A 133 0.63 6.23 12.31
N ILE A 134 -0.31 6.14 11.37
CA ILE A 134 -1.60 6.84 11.43
C ILE A 134 -2.42 6.36 12.63
N CYS A 135 -2.47 5.04 12.90
CA CYS A 135 -3.09 4.51 14.12
C CYS A 135 -2.45 5.08 15.39
N MET A 136 -1.11 5.10 15.46
CA MET A 136 -0.38 5.68 16.60
C MET A 136 -0.64 7.17 16.75
N PHE A 137 -0.74 7.91 15.65
CA PHE A 137 -1.07 9.33 15.66
C PHE A 137 -2.45 9.59 16.25
N PHE A 138 -3.47 8.90 15.75
CA PHE A 138 -4.83 9.05 16.26
C PHE A 138 -4.98 8.54 17.69
N GLY A 139 -4.28 7.46 18.05
CA GLY A 139 -4.15 7.04 19.44
C GLY A 139 -3.52 8.12 20.32
N CYS A 140 -2.52 8.84 19.81
CA CYS A 140 -1.87 9.93 20.52
C CYS A 140 -2.79 11.14 20.71
N LEU A 141 -3.66 11.44 19.74
CA LEU A 141 -4.64 12.51 19.85
C LEU A 141 -5.72 12.21 20.90
N VAL A 142 -6.08 10.94 21.09
CA VAL A 142 -7.13 10.52 22.04
C VAL A 142 -6.60 10.31 23.46
N GLY A 143 -5.43 9.67 23.60
CA GLY A 143 -4.89 9.23 24.89
C GLY A 143 -3.48 9.73 25.21
N GLY A 144 -3.01 10.78 24.52
CA GLY A 144 -1.64 11.27 24.64
C GLY A 144 -0.60 10.25 24.19
N ARG A 145 0.67 10.45 24.55
CA ARG A 145 1.80 9.61 24.09
C ARG A 145 1.58 8.11 24.30
N TRP A 146 0.98 7.72 25.43
CA TRP A 146 0.65 6.33 25.74
C TRP A 146 -0.50 5.79 24.92
N GLY A 147 -1.51 6.61 24.62
CA GLY A 147 -2.59 6.25 23.69
C GLY A 147 -2.05 5.88 22.30
N GLY A 148 -1.00 6.56 21.83
CA GLY A 148 -0.36 6.23 20.56
C GLY A 148 0.32 4.87 20.55
N ILE A 149 1.11 4.57 21.59
CA ILE A 149 1.78 3.25 21.74
C ILE A 149 0.74 2.14 21.78
N VAL A 150 -0.30 2.32 22.59
CA VAL A 150 -1.35 1.31 22.79
C VAL A 150 -2.19 1.11 21.52
N ALA A 151 -2.49 2.18 20.78
CA ALA A 151 -3.18 2.09 19.49
C ALA A 151 -2.34 1.34 18.44
N GLY A 152 -1.04 1.65 18.34
CA GLY A 152 -0.13 0.95 17.43
C GLY A 152 -0.01 -0.53 17.77
N LEU A 153 0.14 -0.86 19.06
CA LEU A 153 0.14 -2.25 19.52
C LEU A 153 -1.18 -2.96 19.21
N GLY A 154 -2.33 -2.32 19.46
CA GLY A 154 -3.64 -2.87 19.12
C GLY A 154 -3.75 -3.18 17.62
N PHE A 155 -3.25 -2.31 16.76
CA PHE A 155 -3.27 -2.51 15.32
C PHE A 155 -2.38 -3.67 14.84
N ILE A 156 -1.16 -3.79 15.39
CA ILE A 156 -0.14 -4.76 14.92
C ILE A 156 -0.34 -6.16 15.55
N LEU A 157 -0.78 -6.22 16.81
CA LEU A 157 -0.78 -7.44 17.60
C LEU A 157 -1.57 -8.62 16.98
N PRO A 158 -2.77 -8.43 16.40
CA PRO A 158 -3.52 -9.54 15.80
C PRO A 158 -2.73 -10.20 14.67
N GLY A 159 -2.14 -9.39 13.80
CA GLY A 159 -1.33 -9.85 12.69
C GLY A 159 -0.06 -10.56 13.15
N PHE A 160 0.62 -10.00 14.15
CA PHE A 160 1.78 -10.63 14.78
C PHE A 160 1.45 -12.01 15.35
N LEU A 161 0.38 -12.11 16.15
CA LEU A 161 -0.05 -13.38 16.74
C LEU A 161 -0.46 -14.41 15.68
N ALA A 162 -1.18 -13.98 14.65
CA ALA A 162 -1.54 -14.83 13.52
C ALA A 162 -0.30 -15.35 12.80
N MET A 163 0.71 -14.50 12.59
CA MET A 163 1.96 -14.89 11.92
C MET A 163 2.80 -15.86 12.78
N VAL A 164 2.87 -15.64 14.10
CA VAL A 164 3.53 -16.58 15.03
C VAL A 164 2.82 -17.93 15.02
N LEU A 165 1.49 -17.93 15.05
CA LEU A 165 0.70 -19.15 14.97
C LEU A 165 0.92 -19.89 13.64
N LEU A 166 0.89 -19.20 12.51
CA LEU A 166 1.14 -19.79 11.20
C LEU A 166 2.56 -20.33 11.09
N SER A 167 3.55 -19.62 11.64
CA SER A 167 4.94 -20.06 11.68
C SER A 167 5.10 -21.32 12.55
N TYR A 168 4.44 -21.37 13.71
CA TYR A 168 4.42 -22.58 14.55
C TYR A 168 3.78 -23.76 13.82
N LEU A 169 2.60 -23.55 13.21
CA LEU A 169 1.94 -24.57 12.41
C LEU A 169 2.80 -25.04 11.22
N TYR A 170 3.52 -24.13 10.58
CA TYR A 170 4.47 -24.46 9.50
C TYR A 170 5.58 -25.40 9.99
N THR A 171 6.11 -25.18 11.19
CA THR A 171 7.14 -26.07 11.77
C THR A 171 6.60 -27.44 12.20
N VAL A 172 5.38 -27.48 12.74
CA VAL A 172 4.75 -28.72 13.24
C VAL A 172 4.22 -29.60 12.11
N ALA A 173 3.66 -28.99 11.05
CA ALA A 173 3.08 -29.73 9.94
C ALA A 173 4.13 -30.52 9.13
N GLY A 174 5.40 -30.12 9.19
CA GLY A 174 6.52 -30.77 8.51
C GLY A 174 6.42 -30.67 6.98
N LEU A 175 7.50 -30.22 6.33
CA LEU A 175 7.58 -30.19 4.85
C LEU A 175 7.63 -31.59 4.20
N GLU A 176 7.59 -32.66 5.00
CA GLU A 176 7.62 -34.06 4.54
C GLU A 176 6.28 -34.52 3.95
N ASN A 177 5.17 -33.85 4.26
CA ASN A 177 3.88 -34.20 3.69
C ASN A 177 3.77 -33.67 2.25
N ILE A 178 3.63 -34.58 1.27
CA ILE A 178 3.51 -34.29 -0.16
C ILE A 178 2.46 -33.22 -0.45
N TYR A 179 1.30 -33.28 0.22
CA TYR A 179 0.21 -32.33 0.00
C TYR A 179 0.56 -30.93 0.50
N PHE A 180 1.25 -30.84 1.64
CA PHE A 180 1.68 -29.57 2.22
C PHE A 180 2.73 -28.90 1.35
N ASN A 181 3.73 -29.65 0.88
CA ASN A 181 4.76 -29.14 -0.05
C ASN A 181 4.15 -28.66 -1.37
N ALA A 182 3.16 -29.40 -1.91
CA ALA A 182 2.45 -29.00 -3.11
C ALA A 182 1.67 -27.69 -2.94
N SER A 183 1.03 -27.47 -1.79
CA SER A 183 0.34 -26.21 -1.48
C SER A 183 1.29 -25.01 -1.44
N PHE A 184 2.48 -25.14 -0.86
CA PHE A 184 3.48 -24.05 -0.86
C PHE A 184 4.07 -23.77 -2.24
N ARG A 185 4.27 -24.80 -3.07
CA ARG A 185 4.63 -24.59 -4.48
C ARG A 185 3.55 -23.85 -5.25
N ALA A 186 2.28 -24.13 -4.98
CA ALA A 186 1.16 -23.39 -5.56
C ALA A 186 1.08 -21.94 -5.04
N LEU A 187 1.65 -21.66 -3.88
CA LEU A 187 1.74 -20.32 -3.29
C LEU A 187 2.78 -19.43 -4.00
N GLN A 188 3.83 -20.01 -4.58
CA GLN A 188 4.89 -19.26 -5.27
C GLN A 188 4.40 -18.31 -6.38
N PRO A 189 3.52 -18.73 -7.33
CA PRO A 189 2.96 -17.80 -8.32
C PRO A 189 2.09 -16.71 -7.68
N VAL A 190 1.43 -16.99 -6.55
CA VAL A 190 0.66 -16.00 -5.80
C VAL A 190 1.59 -14.92 -5.23
N VAL A 191 2.71 -15.33 -4.61
CA VAL A 191 3.74 -14.39 -4.12
C VAL A 191 4.33 -13.58 -5.27
N ALA A 192 4.67 -14.23 -6.39
CA ALA A 192 5.20 -13.53 -7.56
C ALA A 192 4.21 -12.48 -8.09
N ALA A 193 2.93 -12.82 -8.17
CA ALA A 193 1.87 -11.89 -8.56
C ALA A 193 1.70 -10.75 -7.54
N MET A 194 1.82 -11.02 -6.24
CA MET A 194 1.77 -9.99 -5.19
C MET A 194 2.96 -9.04 -5.25
N VAL A 195 4.18 -9.55 -5.43
CA VAL A 195 5.38 -8.72 -5.63
C VAL A 195 5.20 -7.86 -6.88
N LEU A 196 4.70 -8.44 -7.98
CA LEU A 196 4.44 -7.71 -9.22
C LEU A 196 3.37 -6.62 -9.02
N LYS A 197 2.31 -6.91 -8.27
CA LYS A 197 1.29 -5.93 -7.88
C LYS A 197 1.89 -4.81 -7.02
N ALA A 198 2.77 -5.12 -6.06
CA ALA A 198 3.44 -4.13 -5.24
C ALA A 198 4.35 -3.22 -6.09
N VAL A 199 5.12 -3.79 -7.02
CA VAL A 199 5.93 -3.04 -7.99
C VAL A 199 5.05 -2.12 -8.84
N PHE A 200 3.91 -2.62 -9.32
CA PHE A 200 2.97 -1.82 -10.11
C PHE A 200 2.38 -0.67 -9.29
N GLN A 201 1.96 -0.94 -8.06
CA GLN A 201 1.40 0.06 -7.14
C GLN A 201 2.42 1.16 -6.81
N ILE A 202 3.66 0.80 -6.49
CA ILE A 202 4.74 1.77 -6.24
C ILE A 202 5.07 2.55 -7.52
N GLY A 203 5.11 1.87 -8.67
CA GLY A 203 5.37 2.47 -9.97
C GLY A 203 4.32 3.48 -10.41
N GLU A 204 3.03 3.17 -10.20
CA GLU A 204 1.91 4.08 -10.52
C GLU A 204 2.04 5.39 -9.74
N HIS A 205 2.28 5.30 -8.43
CA HIS A 205 2.50 6.46 -7.56
C HIS A 205 3.78 7.25 -7.90
N SER A 206 4.81 6.59 -8.44
CA SER A 206 6.11 7.23 -8.71
C SER A 206 6.21 7.85 -10.11
N PHE A 207 5.64 7.21 -11.14
CA PHE A 207 5.80 7.63 -12.54
C PHE A 207 4.67 8.54 -13.03
N ILE A 208 3.51 8.51 -12.37
CA ILE A 208 2.35 9.32 -12.75
C ILE A 208 2.27 10.53 -11.83
N SER A 209 2.56 11.71 -12.37
CA SER A 209 2.44 12.95 -11.59
C SER A 209 0.96 13.27 -11.34
N ASN A 210 0.53 13.28 -10.07
CA ASN A 210 -0.86 13.61 -9.68
C ASN A 210 -1.34 14.99 -10.17
N LYS A 211 -0.43 15.93 -10.44
CA LYS A 211 -0.77 17.27 -10.98
C LYS A 211 -0.95 17.29 -12.49
N THR A 212 -0.27 16.42 -13.24
CA THR A 212 -0.18 16.52 -14.71
C THR A 212 -0.76 15.30 -15.43
N LYS A 213 -1.02 14.19 -14.71
CA LYS A 213 -1.37 12.86 -15.26
C LYS A 213 -0.45 12.37 -16.39
N GLN A 214 0.74 12.95 -16.52
CA GLN A 214 1.72 12.58 -17.54
C GLN A 214 2.68 11.54 -16.99
N PHE A 215 2.98 10.56 -17.82
CA PHE A 215 3.96 9.50 -17.54
C PHE A 215 5.38 10.05 -17.66
N ASN A 216 6.15 10.01 -16.57
CA ASN A 216 7.54 10.48 -16.57
C ASN A 216 8.49 9.39 -17.10
N LYS A 217 8.79 9.44 -18.39
CA LYS A 217 9.70 8.50 -19.08
C LYS A 217 11.10 8.42 -18.45
N VAL A 218 11.59 9.52 -17.87
CA VAL A 218 12.95 9.59 -17.31
C VAL A 218 13.05 8.78 -16.03
N LEU A 219 12.08 8.94 -15.12
CA LEU A 219 12.01 8.14 -13.90
C LEU A 219 11.85 6.64 -14.22
N PHE A 220 11.08 6.30 -15.26
CA PHE A 220 10.94 4.92 -15.70
C PHE A 220 12.26 4.33 -16.21
N ILE A 221 13.01 5.07 -17.04
CA ILE A 221 14.34 4.66 -17.50
C ILE A 221 15.30 4.48 -16.31
N LEU A 222 15.30 5.43 -15.36
CA LEU A 222 16.09 5.35 -14.14
C LEU A 222 15.71 4.12 -13.29
N ALA A 223 14.43 3.76 -13.22
CA ALA A 223 13.98 2.56 -12.51
C ALA A 223 14.43 1.26 -13.19
N ILE A 224 14.42 1.19 -14.52
CA ILE A 224 14.96 0.03 -15.25
C ILE A 224 16.48 -0.09 -15.02
N LEU A 225 17.19 1.04 -15.09
CA LEU A 225 18.64 1.06 -14.88
C LEU A 225 19.01 0.68 -13.44
N SER A 226 18.24 1.09 -12.44
CA SER A 226 18.44 0.67 -11.04
C SER A 226 18.09 -0.81 -10.82
N ALA A 227 17.08 -1.34 -11.51
CA ALA A 227 16.79 -2.78 -11.49
C ALA A 227 17.93 -3.61 -12.11
N LEU A 228 18.52 -3.15 -13.22
CA LEU A 228 19.70 -3.77 -13.82
C LEU A 228 20.91 -3.70 -12.87
N GLN A 229 21.07 -2.58 -12.16
CA GLN A 229 22.12 -2.39 -11.16
C GLN A 229 21.99 -3.35 -9.97
N SER A 230 20.75 -3.61 -9.54
CA SER A 230 20.44 -4.63 -8.54
C SER A 230 20.79 -6.04 -9.03
N ALA A 231 20.54 -6.35 -10.31
CA ALA A 231 20.96 -7.61 -10.92
C ALA A 231 22.50 -7.77 -10.98
N LEU A 232 23.23 -6.67 -11.12
CA LEU A 232 24.70 -6.60 -11.02
C LEU A 232 25.21 -6.67 -9.58
N ARG A 233 24.34 -6.87 -8.58
CA ARG A 233 24.65 -6.98 -7.15
C ARG A 233 25.35 -5.73 -6.58
N ILE A 234 25.09 -4.57 -7.17
CA ILE A 234 25.59 -3.30 -6.65
C ILE A 234 24.75 -2.94 -5.42
N ASN A 235 25.39 -2.39 -4.40
CA ASN A 235 24.73 -2.03 -3.15
C ASN A 235 23.57 -1.03 -3.42
N TYR A 236 22.41 -1.31 -2.82
CA TYR A 236 21.19 -0.53 -3.00
C TYR A 236 21.34 0.93 -2.56
N PHE A 237 22.10 1.22 -1.50
CA PHE A 237 22.33 2.60 -1.04
C PHE A 237 23.16 3.42 -2.03
N ILE A 238 24.17 2.81 -2.65
CA ILE A 238 24.97 3.47 -3.70
C ILE A 238 24.06 3.79 -4.89
N THR A 239 23.23 2.82 -5.26
CA THR A 239 22.25 2.98 -6.34
C THR A 239 21.26 4.10 -6.01
N LEU A 240 20.66 4.09 -4.82
CA LEU A 240 19.71 5.10 -4.39
C LEU A 240 20.32 6.51 -4.37
N GLY A 241 21.53 6.65 -3.82
CA GLY A 241 22.26 7.93 -3.74
C GLY A 241 22.61 8.48 -5.12
N VAL A 242 23.19 7.64 -5.99
CA VAL A 242 23.58 8.05 -7.34
C VAL A 242 22.36 8.42 -8.18
N PHE A 243 21.32 7.59 -8.17
CA PHE A 243 20.10 7.87 -8.94
C PHE A 243 19.34 9.08 -8.40
N GLY A 244 19.38 9.33 -7.10
CA GLY A 244 18.87 10.55 -6.48
C GLY A 244 19.59 11.81 -6.98
N VAL A 245 20.93 11.79 -7.02
CA VAL A 245 21.75 12.89 -7.55
C VAL A 245 21.51 13.11 -9.05
N VAL A 246 21.44 12.02 -9.83
CA VAL A 246 21.13 12.05 -11.27
C VAL A 246 19.74 12.68 -11.51
N ASN A 247 18.73 12.28 -10.73
CA ASN A 247 17.40 12.87 -10.82
C ASN A 247 17.39 14.36 -10.43
N ASN A 248 18.17 14.75 -9.41
CA ASN A 248 18.31 16.16 -9.00
C ASN A 248 18.95 17.02 -10.10
N PHE A 249 20.04 16.55 -10.72
CA PHE A 249 20.67 17.25 -11.84
C PHE A 249 19.79 17.31 -13.07
N TYR A 250 19.02 16.25 -13.34
CA TYR A 250 18.02 16.27 -14.39
C TYR A 250 16.93 17.33 -14.13
N ALA A 251 16.42 17.41 -12.89
CA ALA A 251 15.43 18.40 -12.50
C ALA A 251 15.94 19.85 -12.57
N ARG A 252 17.25 20.08 -12.36
CA ARG A 252 17.92 21.38 -12.50
C ARG A 252 18.28 21.75 -13.95
N GLY A 253 18.00 20.88 -14.91
CA GLY A 253 18.33 21.09 -16.34
C GLY A 253 19.78 20.77 -16.72
N TRP A 254 20.61 20.29 -15.77
CA TRP A 254 22.01 19.94 -16.01
C TRP A 254 22.14 18.50 -16.55
N ARG A 255 21.58 18.27 -17.74
CA ARG A 255 21.51 16.93 -18.37
C ARG A 255 22.88 16.29 -18.59
N TYR A 256 23.89 17.08 -18.96
CA TYR A 256 25.25 16.60 -19.14
C TYR A 256 25.90 16.14 -17.82
N ALA A 257 25.70 16.89 -16.73
CA ALA A 257 26.20 16.51 -15.41
C ALA A 257 25.55 15.21 -14.92
N ALA A 258 24.24 15.03 -15.16
CA ALA A 258 23.54 13.79 -14.86
C ALA A 258 24.13 12.58 -15.62
N GLY A 259 24.41 12.74 -16.92
CA GLY A 259 25.07 11.72 -17.73
C GLY A 259 26.48 11.38 -17.26
N ILE A 260 27.27 12.38 -16.88
CA ILE A 260 28.63 12.20 -16.36
C ILE A 260 28.61 11.41 -15.05
N VAL A 261 27.74 11.77 -14.10
CA VAL A 261 27.62 11.04 -12.82
C VAL A 261 27.24 9.58 -13.04
N MET A 262 26.32 9.32 -13.97
CA MET A 262 25.90 7.96 -14.31
C MET A 262 27.04 7.16 -14.94
N LEU A 263 27.78 7.76 -15.87
CA LEU A 263 28.93 7.13 -16.53
C LEU A 263 30.07 6.84 -15.53
N LEU A 264 30.36 7.78 -14.63
CA LEU A 264 31.33 7.59 -13.54
C LEU A 264 30.92 6.45 -12.60
N ASN A 265 29.64 6.28 -12.31
CA ASN A 265 29.16 5.18 -11.49
C ASN A 265 29.44 3.81 -12.13
N TYR A 266 29.17 3.64 -13.43
CA TYR A 266 29.48 2.41 -14.15
C TYR A 266 31.00 2.19 -14.31
N ILE A 267 31.78 3.23 -14.58
CA ILE A 267 33.25 3.13 -14.60
C ILE A 267 33.76 2.68 -13.24
N GLY A 268 33.31 3.31 -12.15
CA GLY A 268 33.70 2.94 -10.79
C GLY A 268 33.35 1.49 -10.47
N TYR A 269 32.18 1.01 -10.93
CA TYR A 269 31.81 -0.40 -10.80
C TYR A 269 32.71 -1.33 -11.61
N ILE A 270 33.00 -1.02 -12.87
CA ILE A 270 33.90 -1.83 -13.71
C ILE A 270 35.28 -1.92 -13.07
N VAL A 271 35.83 -0.79 -12.62
CA VAL A 271 37.11 -0.75 -11.88
C VAL A 271 37.02 -1.63 -10.64
N TYR A 272 35.96 -1.50 -9.83
CA TYR A 272 35.78 -2.33 -8.65
C TYR A 272 35.77 -3.83 -8.99
N VAL A 273 35.04 -4.24 -10.02
CA VAL A 273 34.96 -5.65 -10.45
C VAL A 273 36.31 -6.16 -10.93
N VAL A 274 37.09 -5.35 -11.64
CA VAL A 274 38.43 -5.72 -12.11
C VAL A 274 39.41 -5.94 -10.95
N PHE A 275 39.36 -5.10 -9.92
CA PHE A 275 40.31 -5.16 -8.81
C PHE A 275 39.88 -6.04 -7.62
N LYS A 276 38.59 -6.09 -7.30
CA LYS A 276 38.04 -6.80 -6.13
C LYS A 276 37.11 -7.96 -6.47
N GLY A 277 36.76 -8.15 -7.74
CA GLY A 277 35.79 -9.15 -8.17
C GLY A 277 34.34 -8.68 -8.03
N VAL A 278 33.40 -9.53 -8.45
CA VAL A 278 31.96 -9.23 -8.40
C VAL A 278 31.51 -9.11 -6.94
N PRO A 279 30.79 -8.04 -6.54
CA PRO A 279 30.26 -7.92 -5.19
C PRO A 279 29.47 -9.16 -4.77
N SER A 280 29.72 -9.64 -3.55
CA SER A 280 28.96 -10.73 -2.96
C SER A 280 27.52 -10.27 -2.65
N PRO A 281 26.51 -11.16 -2.74
CA PRO A 281 25.13 -10.83 -2.38
C PRO A 281 24.96 -10.25 -0.96
N SER A 282 25.91 -10.52 -0.07
CA SER A 282 26.00 -9.98 1.29
C SER A 282 26.27 -8.47 1.35
N ALA A 283 26.67 -7.83 0.24
CA ALA A 283 26.87 -6.37 0.20
C ALA A 283 25.59 -5.57 0.45
N LEU A 284 24.41 -6.21 0.40
CA LEU A 284 23.11 -5.61 0.74
C LEU A 284 22.77 -5.69 2.23
N ALA A 285 23.42 -6.59 2.98
CA ALA A 285 23.20 -6.73 4.41
C ALA A 285 24.10 -5.72 5.17
N LEU A 286 23.54 -5.10 6.20
CA LEU A 286 24.25 -4.25 7.15
C LEU A 286 25.03 -5.08 8.18
N GLY A 287 24.74 -6.39 8.30
CA GLY A 287 25.32 -7.29 9.27
C GLY A 287 24.71 -7.16 10.67
N VAL A 288 23.50 -6.59 10.74
CA VAL A 288 22.81 -6.27 12.01
C VAL A 288 22.22 -7.53 12.64
N ALA A 289 21.88 -8.55 11.86
CA ALA A 289 21.28 -9.80 12.37
C ALA A 289 21.90 -11.05 11.76
N ALA A 290 23.22 -11.17 11.91
CA ALA A 290 23.96 -12.37 11.53
C ALA A 290 23.54 -13.62 12.34
N ILE A 291 23.03 -13.43 13.56
CA ILE A 291 22.60 -14.49 14.49
C ILE A 291 21.13 -14.26 14.85
N PRO A 292 20.28 -15.30 14.91
CA PRO A 292 18.85 -15.18 15.22
C PRO A 292 18.57 -14.98 16.72
N ASP A 293 19.19 -13.99 17.36
CA ASP A 293 18.89 -13.62 18.74
C ASP A 293 17.85 -12.51 18.82
N MET A 294 17.04 -12.47 19.88
CA MET A 294 16.02 -11.44 20.11
C MET A 294 16.51 -9.98 19.95
N PRO A 295 17.66 -9.55 20.51
CA PRO A 295 18.15 -8.19 20.31
C PRO A 295 18.53 -7.89 18.85
N HIS A 296 19.10 -8.88 18.14
CA HIS A 296 19.46 -8.73 16.73
C HIS A 296 18.21 -8.69 15.84
N LEU A 297 17.19 -9.50 16.13
CA LEU A 297 15.90 -9.45 15.45
C LEU A 297 15.16 -8.14 15.71
N LEU A 298 15.23 -7.61 16.94
CA LEU A 298 14.69 -6.28 17.25
C LEU A 298 15.43 -5.19 16.48
N ALA A 299 16.76 -5.24 16.45
CA ALA A 299 17.58 -4.28 15.70
C ALA A 299 17.29 -4.36 14.19
N LEU A 300 17.15 -5.57 13.65
CA LEU A 300 16.75 -5.80 12.26
C LEU A 300 15.40 -5.13 11.97
N GLY A 301 14.40 -5.35 12.83
CA GLY A 301 13.09 -4.72 12.70
C GLY A 301 13.13 -3.20 12.77
N LEU A 302 13.96 -2.63 13.67
CA LEU A 302 14.11 -1.19 13.85
C LEU A 302 14.76 -0.56 12.61
N VAL A 303 15.82 -1.17 12.09
CA VAL A 303 16.49 -0.74 10.86
C VAL A 303 15.55 -0.88 9.66
N ALA A 304 14.91 -2.04 9.51
CA ALA A 304 13.92 -2.29 8.46
C ALA A 304 12.80 -1.25 8.46
N GLY A 305 12.26 -0.89 9.63
CA GLY A 305 11.26 0.16 9.78
C GLY A 305 11.79 1.55 9.42
N SER A 306 12.99 1.91 9.89
CA SER A 306 13.61 3.22 9.62
C SER A 306 13.99 3.46 8.16
N LEU A 307 14.12 2.39 7.38
CA LEU A 307 14.46 2.43 5.97
C LEU A 307 13.24 2.20 5.05
N SER A 308 12.05 1.99 5.62
CA SER A 308 10.84 1.65 4.89
C SER A 308 10.09 2.89 4.40
N PHE A 309 10.52 3.48 3.30
CA PHE A 309 9.81 4.60 2.65
C PHE A 309 8.77 4.10 1.64
N GLY A 310 7.51 4.54 1.75
CA GLY A 310 6.46 4.17 0.79
C GLY A 310 5.86 2.77 0.99
N GLY A 311 6.05 2.18 2.18
CA GLY A 311 5.35 0.97 2.63
C GLY A 311 6.24 -0.24 2.88
N ALA A 312 5.66 -1.24 3.56
CA ALA A 312 6.36 -2.41 4.10
C ALA A 312 7.11 -3.26 3.07
N TYR A 313 6.74 -3.22 1.79
CA TYR A 313 7.42 -3.99 0.74
C TYR A 313 8.89 -3.59 0.53
N THR A 314 9.27 -2.37 0.92
CA THR A 314 10.65 -1.88 0.79
C THR A 314 11.61 -2.50 1.80
N SER A 315 11.10 -3.04 2.92
CA SER A 315 11.92 -3.71 3.93
C SER A 315 12.23 -5.17 3.58
N ILE A 316 11.45 -5.80 2.69
CA ILE A 316 11.59 -7.22 2.33
C ILE A 316 13.00 -7.56 1.81
N PRO A 317 13.60 -6.82 0.85
CA PRO A 317 14.94 -7.15 0.35
C PRO A 317 16.01 -7.02 1.44
N PHE A 318 15.82 -6.12 2.40
CA PHE A 318 16.73 -5.92 3.51
C PHE A 318 16.69 -7.09 4.50
N ILE A 319 15.48 -7.49 4.91
CA ILE A 319 15.28 -8.66 5.76
C ILE A 319 15.80 -9.92 5.07
N GLN A 320 15.59 -10.05 3.76
CA GLN A 320 16.12 -11.18 2.97
C GLN A 320 17.65 -11.23 2.99
N ALA A 321 18.32 -10.09 2.81
CA ALA A 321 19.78 -10.03 2.79
C ALA A 321 20.37 -10.44 4.15
N GLU A 322 19.78 -9.99 5.25
CA GLU A 322 20.21 -10.32 6.61
C GLU A 322 19.90 -11.78 6.97
N ALA A 323 18.65 -12.22 6.78
CA ALA A 323 18.20 -13.52 7.25
C ALA A 323 18.65 -14.70 6.37
N VAL A 324 18.60 -14.51 5.04
CA VAL A 324 18.81 -15.61 4.07
C VAL A 324 20.24 -15.62 3.55
N VAL A 325 20.79 -14.45 3.24
CA VAL A 325 22.07 -14.34 2.53
C VAL A 325 23.26 -14.27 3.50
N LEU A 326 23.20 -13.38 4.50
CA LEU A 326 24.31 -13.14 5.42
C LEU A 326 24.25 -14.04 6.66
N GLY A 327 23.11 -14.08 7.35
CA GLY A 327 22.93 -14.90 8.55
C GLY A 327 22.70 -16.38 8.26
N GLY A 328 22.16 -16.73 7.08
CA GLY A 328 21.96 -18.12 6.64
C GLY A 328 21.03 -18.96 7.52
N TRP A 329 20.36 -18.35 8.50
CA TRP A 329 19.48 -19.03 9.46
C TRP A 329 18.06 -19.23 8.94
N LEU A 330 17.73 -18.66 7.77
CA LEU A 330 16.45 -18.87 7.08
C LEU A 330 16.67 -19.30 5.63
N ALA A 331 16.03 -20.41 5.22
CA ALA A 331 16.06 -20.86 3.84
C ALA A 331 15.28 -19.89 2.93
N LYS A 332 15.75 -19.69 1.69
CA LYS A 332 15.10 -18.80 0.71
C LYS A 332 13.63 -19.17 0.45
N GLN A 333 13.31 -20.46 0.41
CA GLN A 333 11.93 -20.93 0.19
C GLN A 333 11.05 -20.57 1.39
N THR A 334 11.50 -20.88 2.61
CA THR A 334 10.79 -20.54 3.85
C THR A 334 10.57 -19.04 4.01
N PHE A 335 11.51 -18.20 3.56
CA PHE A 335 11.32 -16.75 3.54
C PHE A 335 10.20 -16.31 2.59
N LEU A 336 10.16 -16.86 1.37
CA LEU A 336 9.10 -16.56 0.40
C LEU A 336 7.74 -17.08 0.87
N ASP A 337 7.71 -18.27 1.48
CA ASP A 337 6.52 -18.84 2.10
C ASP A 337 6.00 -17.93 3.23
N GLY A 338 6.90 -17.37 4.05
CA GLY A 338 6.56 -16.43 5.11
C GLY A 338 5.90 -15.14 4.59
N ILE A 339 6.44 -14.56 3.51
CA ILE A 339 5.83 -13.39 2.84
C ILE A 339 4.42 -13.74 2.34
N ALA A 340 4.27 -14.92 1.75
CA ALA A 340 2.99 -15.37 1.23
C ALA A 340 1.93 -15.48 2.34
N LEU A 341 2.29 -16.13 3.45
CA LEU A 341 1.45 -16.29 4.62
C LEU A 341 1.04 -14.92 5.18
N GLY A 342 1.99 -13.98 5.26
CA GLY A 342 1.72 -12.59 5.69
C GLY A 342 0.69 -11.85 4.84
N ASN A 343 0.56 -12.17 3.55
CA ASN A 343 -0.44 -11.54 2.67
C ASN A 343 -1.83 -12.20 2.73
N ILE A 344 -1.95 -13.39 3.33
CA ILE A 344 -3.21 -14.14 3.43
C ILE A 344 -3.91 -13.87 4.77
N ILE A 345 -3.21 -13.31 5.76
CA ILE A 345 -3.76 -12.95 7.06
C ILE A 345 -4.23 -11.49 7.11
N PRO A 346 -5.21 -11.16 7.97
CA PRO A 346 -5.57 -9.77 8.27
C PRO A 346 -4.47 -9.12 9.10
N ALA A 347 -3.42 -8.64 8.44
CA ALA A 347 -2.31 -8.00 9.10
C ALA A 347 -1.74 -6.86 8.24
N PRO A 348 -1.24 -5.78 8.87
CA PRO A 348 -0.21 -4.96 8.25
C PRO A 348 1.00 -5.84 7.90
N LEU A 349 1.54 -5.61 6.70
CA LEU A 349 2.70 -6.34 6.16
C LEU A 349 3.99 -6.03 6.91
#